data_AF-A0A0Q4G271-F1
#
_entry.id   AF-A0A0Q4G271-F1
#
_cell.length_a   1.000
_cell.length_b   1.000
_cell.length_c   1.000
_cell.angle_alpha   90.00
_cell.angle_beta   90.00
_cell.angle_gamma   90.00
#
_symmetry.space_group_name_H-M   'P 1'
#
loop_
_entity.id
_entity.type
_entity.pdbx_description
1 polymer ?
#
loop_
_entity_poly.entity_id
_entity_poly.type
_entity_poly.pdbx_seq_one_letter_code
_entity_poly.pdbx_strand_id
1 'polypeptide(L)'
;MKRIVFLLFVVISILGCKKDADNSTSETLSGKWTTGGYDLQLYNSSGVEVSHLIADAIKTYWTFDNKQVKISTDINMNVIVSDYTLKRNADTRILSFSNPDVAVKQADWRIEEQTDKHMRITSRITDKNLLAYGDNKTAAYGILSIYLSKE
;
A
#
# COMPACT_ATOMS: atom_id res chain seq x y z
N MET A 1 -56.07 -44.28 -10.75
CA MET A 1 -56.21 -43.04 -11.57
C MET A 1 -56.11 -41.83 -10.66
N LYS A 2 -55.59 -40.72 -11.22
CA LYS A 2 -55.32 -39.38 -10.67
C LYS A 2 -53.94 -39.15 -10.02
N ARG A 3 -53.07 -38.64 -10.91
CA ARG A 3 -51.95 -37.70 -10.67
C ARG A 3 -52.47 -36.39 -10.07
N ILE A 4 -51.51 -35.51 -9.67
CA ILE A 4 -51.58 -34.04 -9.46
C ILE A 4 -51.59 -33.68 -7.95
N VAL A 5 -50.74 -32.82 -7.38
CA VAL A 5 -49.64 -31.93 -7.83
C VAL A 5 -48.97 -31.39 -6.55
N PHE A 6 -47.68 -31.03 -6.67
CA PHE A 6 -46.91 -30.00 -5.92
C PHE A 6 -47.32 -29.63 -4.48
N LEU A 7 -46.34 -29.63 -3.58
CA LEU A 7 -45.61 -28.40 -3.25
C LEU A 7 -44.41 -28.72 -2.34
N LEU A 8 -43.22 -28.67 -2.95
CA LEU A 8 -42.00 -28.28 -2.25
C LEU A 8 -42.23 -26.89 -1.67
N PHE A 9 -42.13 -26.73 -0.35
CA PHE A 9 -41.58 -25.50 0.22
C PHE A 9 -40.42 -25.85 1.13
N VAL A 10 -39.26 -25.81 0.47
CA VAL A 10 -37.96 -25.55 1.06
C VAL A 10 -38.08 -24.30 1.93
N VAL A 11 -37.83 -24.45 3.23
CA VAL A 11 -37.39 -23.33 4.07
C VAL A 11 -36.11 -23.78 4.75
N ILE A 12 -35.05 -23.84 3.95
CA ILE A 12 -33.67 -23.88 4.42
C ILE A 12 -33.37 -22.44 4.87
N SER A 13 -33.64 -22.15 6.15
CA SER A 13 -33.22 -20.90 6.79
C SER A 13 -31.89 -21.10 7.50
N ILE A 14 -30.85 -21.53 6.76
CA ILE A 14 -29.49 -21.14 7.13
C ILE A 14 -29.32 -19.73 6.58
N LEU A 15 -29.77 -18.74 7.36
CA LEU A 15 -29.23 -17.40 7.29
C LEU A 15 -27.76 -17.50 7.70
N GLY A 16 -26.95 -17.98 6.76
CA GLY A 16 -25.52 -17.80 6.77
C GLY A 16 -25.29 -16.31 6.72
N CYS A 17 -25.10 -15.71 7.90
CA CYS A 17 -24.17 -14.61 8.02
C CYS A 17 -22.83 -15.14 7.53
N LYS A 18 -22.57 -15.07 6.22
CA LYS A 18 -21.20 -14.93 5.72
C LYS A 18 -20.75 -13.57 6.27
N LYS A 19 -20.24 -13.60 7.51
CA LYS A 19 -19.17 -12.69 7.85
C LYS A 19 -18.10 -13.05 6.83
N ASP A 20 -17.92 -12.20 5.83
CA ASP A 20 -16.75 -12.30 4.98
C ASP A 20 -15.56 -12.37 5.93
N ALA A 21 -15.02 -13.58 6.09
CA ALA A 21 -13.85 -13.76 6.90
C ALA A 21 -12.78 -12.95 6.17
N ASP A 22 -12.36 -11.85 6.79
CA ASP A 22 -11.17 -11.12 6.38
C ASP A 22 -10.03 -12.13 6.47
N ASN A 23 -9.76 -12.81 5.35
CA ASN A 23 -8.74 -13.85 5.22
C ASN A 23 -7.33 -13.24 5.20
N SER A 24 -7.19 -12.01 5.72
CA SER A 24 -5.91 -11.35 5.85
C SER A 24 -5.10 -11.97 6.99
N THR A 25 -3.83 -12.23 6.71
CA THR A 25 -2.86 -12.61 7.75
C THR A 25 -2.03 -11.39 8.14
N SER A 26 -1.73 -11.28 9.43
CA SER A 26 -0.78 -10.27 9.92
C SER A 26 0.64 -10.78 9.76
N GLU A 27 1.52 -9.92 9.25
CA GLU A 27 2.94 -10.18 9.09
C GLU A 27 3.78 -9.10 9.79
N THR A 28 5.08 -9.35 9.90
CA THR A 28 6.05 -8.33 10.33
C THR A 28 7.14 -8.19 9.27
N LEU A 29 7.64 -6.96 9.14
CA LEU A 29 8.88 -6.65 8.44
C LEU A 29 10.01 -6.55 9.47
N SER A 30 11.21 -6.92 9.05
CA SER A 30 12.39 -6.81 9.90
C SER A 30 13.62 -6.32 9.16
N GLY A 31 14.50 -5.68 9.92
CA GLY A 31 15.81 -5.26 9.48
C GLY A 31 15.85 -3.83 8.95
N LYS A 32 17.04 -3.47 8.46
CA LYS A 32 17.38 -2.13 8.01
C LYS A 32 17.35 -2.05 6.50
N TRP A 33 16.80 -0.94 6.01
CA TRP A 33 16.66 -0.64 4.59
C TRP A 33 17.07 0.79 4.34
N THR A 34 17.55 1.08 3.15
CA THR A 34 17.95 2.41 2.71
C THR A 34 17.22 2.79 1.43
N THR A 35 16.82 4.05 1.30
CA THR A 35 16.15 4.50 0.07
C THR A 35 17.11 4.48 -1.11
N GLY A 36 16.70 3.84 -2.21
CA GLY A 36 17.41 3.79 -3.48
C GLY A 36 16.85 4.71 -4.56
N GLY A 37 15.64 5.25 -4.39
CA GLY A 37 15.02 6.17 -5.36
C GLY A 37 13.53 6.37 -5.10
N TYR A 38 12.96 7.38 -5.78
CA TYR A 38 11.53 7.64 -5.83
C TYR A 38 11.06 7.73 -7.27
N ASP A 39 9.81 7.33 -7.49
CA ASP A 39 9.14 7.44 -8.78
C ASP A 39 7.69 7.88 -8.57
N LEU A 40 7.24 8.89 -9.31
CA LEU A 40 5.85 9.31 -9.39
C LEU A 40 5.34 9.22 -10.83
N GLN A 41 4.43 8.27 -11.07
CA GLN A 41 3.70 8.14 -12.34
C GLN A 41 2.30 8.73 -12.20
N LEU A 42 1.89 9.56 -13.15
CA LEU A 42 0.60 10.24 -13.14
C LEU A 42 -0.27 9.76 -14.29
N TYR A 43 -1.55 9.53 -14.03
CA TYR A 43 -2.48 8.91 -14.96
C TYR A 43 -3.74 9.76 -15.16
N ASN A 44 -4.26 9.79 -16.38
CA ASN A 44 -5.58 10.37 -16.65
C ASN A 44 -6.73 9.42 -16.24
N SER A 45 -7.97 9.87 -16.40
CA SER A 45 -9.17 9.10 -16.02
C SER A 45 -9.36 7.80 -16.83
N SER A 46 -8.74 7.71 -18.01
CA SER A 46 -8.72 6.51 -18.84
C SER A 46 -7.60 5.53 -18.46
N GLY A 47 -6.81 5.85 -17.42
CA GLY A 47 -5.69 5.02 -16.98
C GLY A 47 -4.43 5.11 -17.84
N VAL A 48 -4.33 6.12 -18.72
CA VAL A 48 -3.14 6.36 -19.55
C VAL A 48 -2.16 7.22 -18.76
N GLU A 49 -0.88 6.83 -18.75
CA GLU A 49 0.18 7.62 -18.14
C GLU A 49 0.36 8.94 -18.91
N VAL A 50 0.33 10.05 -18.18
CA VAL A 50 0.44 11.42 -18.73
C VAL A 50 1.70 12.14 -18.26
N SER A 51 2.38 11.63 -17.24
CA SER A 51 3.66 12.13 -16.75
C SER A 51 4.36 11.07 -15.90
N HIS A 52 5.69 11.11 -15.90
CA HIS A 52 6.55 10.23 -15.13
C HIS A 52 7.73 11.04 -14.58
N LEU A 53 7.83 11.11 -13.25
CA LEU A 53 8.90 11.81 -12.57
C LEU A 53 9.74 10.82 -11.77
N ILE A 54 11.03 10.79 -12.06
CA ILE A 54 12.02 10.00 -11.33
C ILE A 54 12.88 10.98 -10.54
N ALA A 55 13.06 10.72 -9.26
CA ALA A 55 13.89 11.55 -8.39
C ALA A 55 14.92 10.70 -7.65
N ASP A 56 16.14 11.22 -7.60
CA ASP A 56 17.17 10.68 -6.71
C ASP A 56 16.69 10.78 -5.27
N ALA A 57 16.93 9.71 -4.50
CA ALA A 57 16.48 9.69 -3.13
C ALA A 57 17.39 10.52 -2.22
N ILE A 58 16.76 11.34 -1.38
CA ILE A 58 17.37 11.67 -0.08
C ILE A 58 17.55 10.33 0.64
N LYS A 59 18.81 9.98 0.92
CA LYS A 59 19.12 8.72 1.61
C LYS A 59 18.45 8.74 2.98
N THR A 60 17.52 7.82 3.19
CA THR A 60 16.91 7.58 4.51
C THR A 60 17.11 6.14 4.92
N TYR A 61 17.21 5.91 6.22
CA TYR A 61 17.40 4.61 6.85
C TYR A 61 16.10 4.21 7.54
N TRP A 62 15.54 3.08 7.12
CA TRP A 62 14.28 2.52 7.59
C TRP A 62 14.59 1.28 8.41
N THR A 63 14.36 1.35 9.72
CA THR A 63 14.50 0.20 10.60
C THR A 63 13.11 -0.30 10.97
N PHE A 64 12.77 -1.51 10.51
CA PHE A 64 11.56 -2.20 10.94
C PHE A 64 11.90 -3.13 12.09
N ASP A 65 11.20 -2.96 13.22
CA ASP A 65 11.32 -3.79 14.41
C ASP A 65 9.93 -4.05 14.99
N ASN A 66 9.57 -5.33 15.13
CA ASN A 66 8.27 -5.80 15.61
C ASN A 66 7.08 -5.17 14.86
N LYS A 67 6.58 -4.03 15.37
CA LYS A 67 5.43 -3.26 14.85
C LYS A 67 5.74 -1.78 14.70
N GLN A 68 7.01 -1.38 14.78
CA GLN A 68 7.44 0.00 14.58
C GLN A 68 8.41 0.11 13.42
N VAL A 69 8.28 1.23 12.72
CA VAL A 69 9.26 1.70 11.77
C VAL A 69 9.92 2.96 12.33
N LYS A 70 11.24 3.02 12.21
CA LYS A 70 12.04 4.20 12.53
C LYS A 70 12.71 4.66 11.26
N ILE A 71 12.51 5.92 10.89
CA ILE A 71 13.05 6.51 9.67
C ILE A 71 13.90 7.71 10.04
N SER A 72 15.11 7.76 9.49
CA SER A 72 16.02 8.90 9.67
C SER A 72 16.77 9.23 8.38
N THR A 73 17.13 10.50 8.19
CA THR A 73 18.01 10.97 7.11
C THR A 73 19.49 10.93 7.51
N ASP A 74 19.76 10.88 8.82
CA ASP A 74 21.06 10.69 9.45
C ASP A 74 20.89 9.64 10.56
N ILE A 75 21.84 8.72 10.72
CA ILE A 75 21.77 7.70 11.78
C ILE A 75 21.79 8.33 13.19
N ASN A 76 22.28 9.58 13.30
CA ASN A 76 22.51 10.28 14.56
C ASN A 76 21.48 11.38 14.89
N MET A 77 20.54 11.69 13.98
CA MET A 77 19.60 12.81 14.16
C MET A 77 18.20 12.54 13.58
N ASN A 78 17.18 13.20 14.18
CA ASN A 78 15.80 13.29 13.70
C ASN A 78 15.17 11.95 13.24
N VAL A 79 14.99 11.04 14.19
CA VAL A 79 14.27 9.80 13.98
C VAL A 79 12.76 10.07 14.04
N ILE A 80 12.07 9.83 12.94
CA ILE A 80 10.60 9.75 12.93
C ILE A 80 10.22 8.30 13.22
N VAL A 81 9.34 8.12 14.19
CA VAL A 81 8.85 6.79 14.58
C VAL A 81 7.37 6.69 14.23
N SER A 82 6.96 5.54 13.71
CA SER A 82 5.56 5.20 13.49
C SER A 82 5.34 3.75 13.88
N ASP A 83 4.19 3.46 14.48
CA ASP A 83 3.69 2.08 14.45
C ASP A 83 3.28 1.73 13.01
N TYR A 84 3.37 0.46 12.66
CA TYR A 84 2.89 -0.04 11.38
C TYR A 84 2.12 -1.35 11.55
N THR A 85 1.25 -1.61 10.58
CA THR A 85 0.64 -2.93 10.39
C THR A 85 0.96 -3.42 8.99
N LEU A 86 1.18 -4.72 8.86
CA LEU A 86 1.34 -5.36 7.56
C LEU A 86 0.30 -6.48 7.45
N LYS A 87 -0.61 -6.33 6.49
CA LYS A 87 -1.64 -7.30 6.17
C LYS A 87 -1.37 -7.95 4.82
N ARG A 88 -1.40 -9.27 4.75
CA ARG A 88 -1.38 -10.01 3.49
C ARG A 88 -2.76 -10.56 3.17
N ASN A 89 -3.22 -10.28 1.96
CA ASN A 89 -4.33 -10.97 1.30
C ASN A 89 -3.76 -11.75 0.10
N ALA A 90 -4.58 -12.60 -0.54
CA ALA A 90 -4.19 -13.57 -1.58
C ALA A 90 -3.06 -13.08 -2.52
N ASP A 91 -3.16 -11.84 -3.03
CA ASP A 91 -2.19 -11.28 -3.98
C ASP A 91 -1.62 -9.91 -3.55
N THR A 92 -1.92 -9.43 -2.34
CA THR A 92 -1.58 -8.06 -1.93
C THR A 92 -1.05 -8.00 -0.52
N ARG A 93 0.01 -7.20 -0.33
CA ARG A 93 0.55 -6.89 0.99
C ARG A 93 0.40 -5.40 1.25
N ILE A 94 -0.38 -5.05 2.25
CA ILE A 94 -0.68 -3.67 2.61
C ILE A 94 0.08 -3.32 3.89
N LEU A 95 1.01 -2.39 3.75
CA LEU A 95 1.78 -1.77 4.82
C LEU A 95 1.13 -0.43 5.18
N SER A 96 0.60 -0.32 6.39
CA SER A 96 -0.06 0.88 6.88
C SER A 96 0.70 1.48 8.06
N PHE A 97 1.00 2.76 8.01
CA PHE A 97 1.66 3.53 9.07
C PHE A 97 0.64 4.35 9.87
N SER A 98 0.74 4.34 11.20
CA SER A 98 -0.09 5.21 12.05
C SER A 98 0.26 6.69 11.92
N ASN A 99 1.52 6.99 11.61
CA ASN A 99 2.01 8.33 11.30
C ASN A 99 2.43 8.40 9.81
N PRO A 100 1.62 9.02 8.93
CA PRO A 100 1.92 9.11 7.50
C PRO A 100 3.17 9.96 7.19
N ASP A 101 3.61 10.80 8.11
CA ASP A 101 4.79 11.66 7.93
C ASP A 101 6.08 10.85 7.79
N VAL A 102 6.06 9.61 8.24
CA VAL A 102 7.18 8.67 8.14
C VAL A 102 7.48 8.34 6.66
N ALA A 103 6.45 8.31 5.80
CA ALA A 103 6.56 7.86 4.42
C ALA A 103 5.90 8.87 3.47
N VAL A 104 6.53 10.03 3.25
CA VAL A 104 6.12 11.03 2.25
C VAL A 104 4.62 11.41 2.36
N LYS A 105 4.13 11.53 3.59
CA LYS A 105 2.72 11.88 3.90
C LYS A 105 1.68 10.88 3.38
N GLN A 106 2.07 9.62 3.15
CA GLN A 106 1.14 8.53 2.80
C GLN A 106 1.09 7.49 3.93
N ALA A 107 -0.12 7.15 4.37
CA ALA A 107 -0.34 6.16 5.41
C ALA A 107 -0.27 4.73 4.88
N ASP A 108 -0.90 4.49 3.72
CA ASP A 108 -1.09 3.15 3.17
C ASP A 108 -0.21 2.90 1.94
N TRP A 109 0.47 1.75 1.96
CA TRP A 109 1.42 1.32 0.95
C TRP A 109 1.17 -0.12 0.56
N ARG A 110 1.35 -0.43 -0.71
CA ARG A 110 1.38 -1.79 -1.24
C ARG A 110 2.83 -2.21 -1.38
N ILE A 111 3.20 -3.38 -0.84
CA ILE A 111 4.49 -3.99 -1.14
C ILE A 111 4.35 -4.75 -2.47
N GLU A 112 4.81 -4.13 -3.55
CA GLU A 112 4.74 -4.69 -4.91
C GLU A 112 5.85 -5.70 -5.17
N GLU A 113 7.00 -5.52 -4.55
CA GLU A 113 8.14 -6.44 -4.65
C GLU A 113 8.89 -6.48 -3.32
N GLN A 114 9.30 -7.68 -2.88
CA GLN A 114 10.22 -7.83 -1.75
C GLN A 114 11.07 -9.08 -1.93
N THR A 115 12.38 -8.89 -1.91
CA THR A 115 13.42 -9.90 -1.83
C THR A 115 14.29 -9.64 -0.60
N ASP A 116 15.31 -10.46 -0.40
CA ASP A 116 16.29 -10.31 0.68
C ASP A 116 17.12 -9.02 0.56
N LYS A 117 17.20 -8.45 -0.67
CA LYS A 117 18.04 -7.30 -1.00
C LYS A 117 17.27 -6.04 -1.36
N HIS A 118 16.05 -6.18 -1.89
CA HIS A 118 15.29 -5.06 -2.43
C HIS A 118 13.82 -5.14 -2.03
N MET A 119 13.21 -3.98 -1.83
CA MET A 119 11.78 -3.84 -1.61
C MET A 119 11.26 -2.63 -2.37
N ARG A 120 10.13 -2.80 -3.06
CA ARG A 120 9.40 -1.71 -3.71
C ARG A 120 8.03 -1.57 -3.06
N ILE A 121 7.77 -0.40 -2.49
CA ILE A 121 6.46 -0.05 -1.94
C ILE A 121 5.82 1.03 -2.80
N THR A 122 4.52 0.94 -3.02
CA THR A 122 3.77 1.92 -3.81
C THR A 122 2.54 2.44 -3.08
N SER A 123 2.17 3.69 -3.31
CA SER A 123 0.95 4.28 -2.79
C SER A 123 0.21 5.04 -3.88
N ARG A 124 -1.12 4.98 -3.86
CA ARG A 124 -1.95 5.74 -4.80
C ARG A 124 -2.18 7.14 -4.24
N ILE A 125 -1.83 8.15 -5.02
CA ILE A 125 -2.04 9.55 -4.70
C ILE A 125 -3.32 10.06 -5.37
N THR A 126 -4.17 10.71 -4.59
CA THR A 126 -5.35 11.44 -5.06
C THR A 126 -5.36 12.91 -4.63
N ASP A 127 -4.33 13.36 -3.90
CA ASP A 127 -4.17 14.77 -3.54
C ASP A 127 -3.86 15.59 -4.80
N LYS A 128 -4.79 16.47 -5.17
CA LYS A 128 -4.71 17.30 -6.38
C LYS A 128 -3.46 18.16 -6.43
N ASN A 129 -2.90 18.57 -5.29
CA ASN A 129 -1.67 19.38 -5.25
C ASN A 129 -0.45 18.60 -5.78
N LEU A 130 -0.47 17.27 -5.64
CA LEU A 130 0.59 16.38 -6.11
C LEU A 130 0.31 15.80 -7.50
N LEU A 131 -0.84 16.12 -8.11
CA LEU A 131 -1.26 15.61 -9.42
C LEU A 131 -1.09 16.64 -10.55
N ALA A 132 -0.61 17.84 -10.27
CA ALA A 132 -0.28 18.83 -11.28
C ALA A 132 0.99 18.43 -12.02
N TYR A 133 0.98 18.50 -13.36
CA TYR A 133 2.11 18.06 -14.19
C TYR A 133 2.41 18.99 -15.37
N GLY A 134 1.93 20.22 -15.29
CA GLY A 134 2.13 21.27 -16.27
C GLY A 134 1.08 22.35 -16.12
N ASP A 135 1.18 23.39 -16.93
CA ASP A 135 0.28 24.54 -16.86
C ASP A 135 -1.18 24.11 -17.08
N ASN A 136 -2.01 24.31 -16.05
CA ASN A 136 -3.43 23.95 -16.03
C ASN A 136 -3.73 22.47 -16.35
N LYS A 137 -2.76 21.57 -16.13
CA LYS A 137 -2.94 20.12 -16.31
C LYS A 137 -2.91 19.41 -14.97
N THR A 138 -3.92 18.57 -14.73
CA THR A 138 -4.04 17.77 -13.50
C THR A 138 -4.40 16.34 -13.85
N ALA A 139 -3.64 15.40 -13.32
CA ALA A 139 -3.90 13.97 -13.48
C ALA A 139 -5.12 13.54 -12.65
N ALA A 140 -5.71 12.40 -12.98
CA ALA A 140 -6.81 11.82 -12.22
C ALA A 140 -6.31 11.13 -10.94
N TYR A 141 -5.16 10.46 -11.02
CA TYR A 141 -4.46 9.86 -9.88
C TYR A 141 -2.97 9.70 -10.18
N GLY A 142 -2.19 9.45 -9.13
CA GLY A 142 -0.78 9.12 -9.22
C GLY A 142 -0.45 7.81 -8.52
N ILE A 143 0.66 7.18 -8.90
CA ILE A 143 1.28 6.08 -8.18
C ILE A 143 2.67 6.55 -7.78
N LEU A 144 2.90 6.66 -6.47
CA LEU A 144 4.19 6.97 -5.88
C LEU A 144 4.86 5.65 -5.49
N SER A 145 6.09 5.43 -5.95
CA SER A 145 6.91 4.28 -5.60
C SER A 145 8.13 4.74 -4.79
N ILE A 146 8.45 3.96 -3.75
CA ILE A 146 9.70 4.07 -3.00
C ILE A 146 10.47 2.77 -3.19
N TYR A 147 11.72 2.90 -3.63
CA TYR A 147 12.65 1.78 -3.76
C TYR A 147 13.54 1.72 -2.52
N LEU A 148 13.63 0.55 -1.90
CA LEU A 148 14.38 0.31 -0.69
C LEU A 148 15.38 -0.82 -0.94
N SER A 149 16.62 -0.63 -0.49
CA SER A 149 17.70 -1.62 -0.55
C SER A 149 18.12 -2.03 0.85
N LYS A 150 18.41 -3.32 1.05
CA LYS A 150 18.88 -3.84 2.33
C LYS A 150 20.25 -3.22 2.66
N GLU A 151 20.42 -2.82 3.92
CA GLU A 151 21.72 -2.40 4.48
C GLU A 151 22.54 -3.60 4.95
#